data_AF-A0A091BQ00-F1
#
_entry.id   AF-A0A091BQ00-F1
#
_cell.length_a   1.000
_cell.length_b   1.000
_cell.length_c   1.000
_cell.angle_alpha   90.00
_cell.angle_beta   90.00
_cell.angle_gamma   90.00
#
_symmetry.space_group_name_H-M   'P 1'
#
loop_
_entity.id
_entity.type
_entity.pdbx_description
1 polymer ?
#
loop_
_entity_poly.entity_id
_entity_poly.type
_entity_poly.pdbx_seq_one_letter_code
_entity_poly.pdbx_strand_id
1 'polypeptide(L)'
;MAKYKAAKNLFFKSLNKSVIVDEVVELEEEYADHVNADLAKAFPDVEKVLVPLEEEPESVPEEVSEEETAVESKKARRGKKAKTEE
;
A
#
# COMPACT_ATOMS: atom_id res chain seq x y z
N MET A 1 2.24 -17.66 -6.18
CA MET A 1 0.83 -17.22 -6.20
C MET A 1 0.40 -17.13 -4.75
N ALA A 2 -0.04 -15.96 -4.32
CA ALA A 2 -0.50 -15.72 -2.97
C ALA A 2 -1.99 -16.10 -2.86
N LYS A 3 -2.41 -16.49 -1.65
CA LYS A 3 -3.80 -16.78 -1.34
C LYS A 3 -4.48 -15.48 -0.92
N TYR A 4 -5.65 -15.19 -1.47
CA TYR A 4 -6.44 -14.02 -1.12
C TYR A 4 -7.84 -14.45 -0.71
N LYS A 5 -8.33 -13.87 0.38
CA LYS A 5 -9.73 -13.97 0.79
C LYS A 5 -10.54 -12.90 0.06
N ALA A 6 -11.61 -13.31 -0.60
CA ALA A 6 -12.54 -12.37 -1.19
C ALA A 6 -13.50 -11.81 -0.13
N ALA A 7 -13.54 -10.49 0.00
CA ALA A 7 -14.50 -9.79 0.87
C ALA A 7 -15.88 -9.60 0.20
N LYS A 8 -15.97 -9.83 -1.11
CA LYS A 8 -17.19 -9.70 -1.93
C LYS A 8 -17.28 -10.84 -2.94
N ASN A 9 -18.46 -11.04 -3.52
CA ASN A 9 -18.63 -11.96 -4.63
C ASN A 9 -17.99 -11.36 -5.89
N LEU A 10 -16.91 -11.98 -6.35
CA LEU A 10 -16.09 -11.53 -7.48
C LEU A 10 -16.21 -12.51 -8.64
N PHE A 11 -16.18 -11.99 -9.86
CA PHE A 11 -16.09 -12.79 -11.06
C PHE A 11 -14.87 -12.36 -11.87
N PHE A 12 -13.85 -13.22 -11.88
CA PHE A 12 -12.63 -13.02 -12.65
C PHE A 12 -12.88 -13.41 -14.09
N LYS A 13 -13.18 -12.42 -14.94
CA LYS A 13 -13.44 -12.62 -16.37
C LYS A 13 -12.24 -13.25 -17.10
N SER A 14 -11.02 -12.90 -16.71
CA SER A 14 -9.79 -13.47 -17.31
C SER A 14 -9.62 -14.96 -16.99
N LEU A 15 -10.13 -15.41 -15.84
CA LEU A 15 -10.04 -16.80 -15.37
C LEU A 15 -11.33 -17.58 -15.58
N ASN A 16 -12.40 -16.92 -16.05
CA ASN A 16 -13.77 -17.45 -16.08
C ASN A 16 -14.18 -18.11 -14.74
N LYS A 17 -13.75 -17.52 -13.62
CA LYS A 17 -13.96 -18.07 -12.28
C LYS A 17 -14.71 -17.08 -11.40
N SER A 18 -15.75 -17.55 -10.74
CA SER A 18 -16.43 -16.83 -9.66
C SER A 18 -15.83 -17.23 -8.32
N VAL A 19 -15.54 -16.24 -7.48
CA VAL A 19 -15.08 -16.41 -6.10
C VAL A 19 -16.12 -15.75 -5.22
N ILE A 20 -16.68 -16.51 -4.28
CA ILE A 20 -17.70 -15.98 -3.37
C ILE A 20 -17.06 -15.27 -2.17
N VAL A 21 -17.89 -14.50 -1.45
CA VAL A 21 -17.53 -13.95 -0.12
C VAL A 21 -16.94 -15.04 0.79
N ASP A 22 -15.86 -14.68 1.50
CA ASP A 22 -15.09 -15.53 2.40
C ASP A 22 -14.33 -16.70 1.74
N GLU A 23 -14.39 -16.85 0.42
CA GLU A 23 -13.61 -17.85 -0.32
C GLU A 23 -12.16 -17.41 -0.49
N VAL A 24 -11.26 -18.40 -0.49
CA VAL A 24 -9.83 -18.23 -0.75
C VAL A 24 -9.53 -18.52 -2.21
N VAL A 25 -8.90 -17.57 -2.89
CA VAL A 25 -8.45 -17.70 -4.28
C VAL A 25 -6.94 -17.50 -4.36
N GLU A 26 -6.27 -18.30 -5.19
CA GLU A 26 -4.85 -18.15 -5.49
C GLU A 26 -4.68 -17.22 -6.68
N LEU A 27 -4.01 -16.08 -6.46
CA LEU A 27 -3.75 -15.05 -7.47
C LEU A 27 -2.32 -14.53 -7.35
N GLU A 28 -1.85 -13.87 -8.40
CA GLU A 28 -0.60 -13.10 -8.35
C GLU A 28 -0.81 -11.75 -7.68
N GLU A 29 0.23 -11.27 -6.99
CA GLU A 29 0.20 -10.00 -6.24
C GLU A 29 -0.11 -8.82 -7.15
N GLU A 30 0.54 -8.72 -8.31
CA GLU A 30 0.28 -7.66 -9.28
C GLU A 30 -1.18 -7.65 -9.77
N TYR A 31 -1.79 -8.82 -9.93
CA TYR A 31 -3.17 -8.93 -10.37
C TYR A 31 -4.15 -8.58 -9.24
N ALA A 32 -3.87 -9.03 -8.01
CA ALA A 32 -4.67 -8.69 -6.85
C ALA A 32 -4.64 -7.19 -6.56
N ASP A 33 -3.49 -6.54 -6.73
CA ASP A 33 -3.35 -5.10 -6.55
C ASP A 33 -4.13 -4.31 -7.61
N HIS A 34 -4.03 -4.71 -8.88
CA HIS A 34 -4.82 -4.12 -9.96
C HIS A 34 -6.34 -4.25 -9.72
N VAL A 35 -6.79 -5.43 -9.27
CA VAL A 35 -8.20 -5.66 -8.94
C VAL A 35 -8.62 -4.82 -7.75
N ASN A 36 -7.81 -4.71 -6.70
CA ASN A 36 -8.10 -3.83 -5.56
C ASN A 36 -8.16 -2.36 -5.99
N ALA A 37 -7.27 -1.88 -6.85
CA ALA A 37 -7.25 -0.50 -7.33
C ALA A 37 -8.47 -0.16 -8.21
N ASP A 38 -8.91 -1.08 -9.07
CA ASP A 38 -10.13 -0.91 -9.88
C ASP A 38 -11.37 -0.90 -8.99
N LEU A 39 -11.44 -1.84 -8.04
CA LEU A 39 -12.57 -1.99 -7.15
C LEU A 39 -12.63 -0.93 -6.04
N ALA A 40 -11.51 -0.32 -5.65
CA ALA A 40 -11.48 0.76 -4.65
C ALA A 40 -12.34 1.96 -5.08
N LYS A 41 -12.45 2.23 -6.39
CA LYS A 41 -13.33 3.27 -6.94
C LYS A 41 -14.81 2.87 -6.86
N ALA A 42 -15.11 1.59 -7.01
CA ALA A 42 -16.47 1.06 -6.98
C ALA A 42 -16.97 0.79 -5.54
N PHE A 43 -16.05 0.50 -4.62
CA PHE A 43 -16.32 0.08 -3.25
C PHE A 43 -15.49 0.90 -2.24
N PRO A 44 -15.77 2.19 -2.06
CA PRO A 44 -15.08 3.01 -1.06
C PRO A 44 -15.36 2.58 0.38
N ASP A 45 -16.42 1.81 0.60
CA ASP A 45 -16.80 1.22 1.89
C ASP A 45 -15.92 0.02 2.30
N VAL A 46 -15.10 -0.51 1.37
CA VAL A 46 -14.30 -1.72 1.59
C VAL A 46 -12.84 -1.40 1.31
N GLU A 47 -12.01 -1.40 2.35
CA GLU A 47 -10.57 -1.07 2.25
C GLU A 47 -9.82 -1.95 1.24
N LYS A 48 -10.07 -3.27 1.23
CA LYS A 48 -9.49 -4.22 0.28
C LYS A 48 -10.49 -5.30 -0.08
N VAL A 49 -10.75 -5.50 -1.37
CA VAL A 49 -11.71 -6.52 -1.85
C VAL A 49 -11.08 -7.91 -1.88
N LEU A 50 -9.78 -7.99 -2.18
CA LEU A 50 -8.95 -9.17 -2.03
C LEU A 50 -7.97 -8.95 -0.87
N VAL A 51 -8.17 -9.71 0.20
CA VAL A 51 -7.34 -9.64 1.41
C VAL A 51 -6.32 -10.77 1.37
N PRO A 52 -5.00 -10.50 1.34
CA PRO A 52 -3.99 -11.56 1.37
C PRO A 52 -4.13 -12.40 2.65
N LEU A 53 -4.25 -13.71 2.46
CA LEU A 53 -4.19 -14.75 3.49
C LEU A 53 -2.77 -15.29 3.49
N GLU A 54 -1.83 -14.52 4.02
CA GLU A 54 -0.49 -15.03 4.29
C GLU A 54 -0.56 -16.12 5.37
N GLU A 55 -0.12 -17.33 5.04
CA GLU A 55 0.46 -18.26 6.03
C GLU A 55 1.88 -17.73 6.39
N GLU A 56 1.92 -16.58 7.08
CA GLU A 56 3.08 -15.89 7.69
C GLU A 56 4.25 -15.42 6.74
N PRO A 57 5.11 -14.46 7.14
CA PRO A 57 4.90 -13.03 6.92
C PRO A 57 6.14 -12.32 6.35
N GLU A 58 6.10 -11.72 5.15
CA GLU A 58 7.07 -10.65 4.84
C GLU A 58 6.73 -9.87 3.56
N SER A 59 5.86 -8.87 3.66
CA SER A 59 6.23 -7.51 3.27
C SER A 59 5.03 -6.59 3.34
N VAL A 60 5.14 -5.63 4.25
CA VAL A 60 4.50 -4.33 4.13
C VAL A 60 5.11 -3.59 2.93
N PRO A 61 4.35 -3.40 1.85
CA PRO A 61 4.26 -2.07 1.24
C PRO A 61 2.75 -1.74 1.10
N GLU A 62 2.24 -0.53 1.31
CA GLU A 62 2.56 0.76 0.70
C GLU A 62 1.52 1.71 1.37
N GLU A 63 1.95 2.78 2.05
CA GLU A 63 1.92 4.16 1.54
C GLU A 63 0.58 4.90 1.72
N VAL A 64 0.62 5.97 2.54
CA VAL A 64 0.07 7.33 2.34
C VAL A 64 0.41 8.11 3.63
N SER A 65 1.15 9.22 3.62
CA SER A 65 0.78 10.50 3.01
C SER A 65 2.02 11.37 2.78
N GLU A 66 2.20 11.82 1.53
CA GLU A 66 2.90 13.07 1.22
C GLU A 66 2.13 14.29 1.77
N GLU A 67 2.83 15.44 1.86
CA GLU A 67 2.33 16.82 2.04
C GLU A 67 2.00 17.24 3.52
N GLU A 68 2.44 18.36 4.14
CA GLU A 68 3.36 19.47 3.87
C GLU A 68 3.47 20.31 5.17
N THR A 69 4.51 21.14 5.26
CA THR A 69 4.68 22.32 6.14
C THR A 69 5.09 22.12 7.61
N ALA A 70 6.26 22.66 7.97
CA ALA A 70 6.37 23.94 8.71
C ALA A 70 7.72 24.06 9.47
N VAL A 71 8.67 24.73 8.81
CA VAL A 71 9.60 25.74 9.38
C VAL A 71 10.08 25.57 10.84
N GLU A 72 11.18 24.85 11.07
CA GLU A 72 11.99 25.09 12.27
C GLU A 72 13.06 26.17 12.02
N SER A 73 12.59 27.41 12.11
CA SER A 73 13.44 28.59 12.28
C SER A 73 13.90 28.70 13.74
N LYS A 74 15.03 28.10 14.14
CA LYS A 74 15.78 28.56 15.34
C LYS A 74 17.30 28.51 15.18
N LYS A 75 17.82 29.57 14.56
CA LYS A 75 18.80 30.51 15.16
C LYS A 75 20.00 29.89 15.91
N ALA A 76 21.14 29.79 15.22
CA ALA A 76 22.45 30.06 15.83
C ALA A 76 23.28 30.93 14.87
N ARG A 77 23.09 32.24 15.02
CA ARG A 77 23.84 33.29 14.33
C ARG A 77 25.14 33.52 15.10
N ARG A 78 26.24 33.63 14.35
CA ARG A 78 27.47 34.44 14.58
C ARG A 78 28.70 33.79 15.22
N GLY A 79 29.71 33.70 14.35
CA GLY A 79 31.08 34.17 14.60
C GLY A 79 32.04 33.04 15.00
N LYS A 80 33.24 32.91 14.45
CA LYS A 80 34.11 33.92 13.83
C LYS A 80 35.19 33.18 13.02
N LYS A 81 35.48 33.65 11.81
CA LYS A 81 36.70 33.31 11.07
C LYS A 81 37.94 33.82 11.85
N ALA A 82 39.00 33.03 11.90
CA ALA A 82 40.43 33.42 11.76
C ALA A 82 41.28 32.13 11.90
N LYS A 83 42.03 31.62 10.90
CA LYS A 83 43.24 32.12 10.18
C LYS A 83 44.56 31.75 10.91
N THR A 84 45.50 31.13 10.17
CA THR A 84 46.99 31.09 10.36
C THR A 84 47.49 30.08 11.41
N GLU A 85 48.15 28.98 11.03
CA GLU A 85 49.59 28.82 10.69
C GLU A 85 50.52 29.14 11.88
N GLU A 86 51.14 28.10 12.45
CA GLU A 86 52.58 27.97 12.76
C GLU A 86 52.90 26.49 13.05
#